data_AF-A0A2N6QFN9-F1
#
_entry.id   AF-A0A2N6QFN9-F1
#
_cell.length_a   1.000
_cell.length_b   1.000
_cell.length_c   1.000
_cell.angle_alpha   90.00
_cell.angle_beta   90.00
_cell.angle_gamma   90.00
#
_symmetry.space_group_name_H-M   'P 1'
#
loop_
_entity.id
_entity.type
_entity.pdbx_description
1 polymer ?
#
loop_
_entity_poly.entity_id
_entity_poly.type
_entity_poly.pdbx_seq_one_letter_code
_entity_poly.pdbx_strand_id
1 'polypeptide(L)'
;MEHKMRLYDKPFQLMLAGTKTVEIRLNDEKRQAVQNGDTIQFTNLENADQSFKVEVLERVQFDSFQELLKYYDNEEIGVPEDYQLSQKLAEIYQIYSQAEELEYGAVSFRVKRI
;
A
#
# COMPACT_ATOMS: atom_id res chain seq x y z
N MET A 1 10.69 3.04 14.27
CA MET A 1 10.25 4.43 14.01
C MET A 1 8.74 4.43 13.80
N GLU A 2 8.03 5.54 14.04
CA GLU A 2 6.60 5.65 13.72
C GLU A 2 6.37 6.59 12.54
N HIS A 3 5.66 6.08 11.52
CA HIS A 3 5.28 6.82 10.33
C HIS A 3 3.78 7.13 10.34
N LYS A 4 3.37 8.25 9.72
CA LYS A 4 1.95 8.63 9.61
C LYS A 4 1.54 8.70 8.15
N MET A 5 0.50 7.94 7.80
CA MET A 5 -0.02 7.84 6.43
C MET A 5 -1.55 7.89 6.43
N ARG A 6 -2.12 8.21 5.26
CA ARG A 6 -3.57 8.25 5.07
C ARG A 6 -4.00 7.21 4.04
N LEU A 7 -5.20 6.67 4.21
CA LEU A 7 -5.84 5.70 3.34
C LEU A 7 -7.23 6.17 2.94
N TYR A 8 -7.68 5.84 1.74
CA TYR A 8 -9.10 5.92 1.39
C TYR A 8 -9.91 4.95 2.24
N ASP A 9 -11.22 5.16 2.36
CA ASP A 9 -12.05 4.37 3.26
C ASP A 9 -12.00 2.87 2.93
N LYS A 10 -12.16 2.48 1.66
CA LYS A 10 -12.11 1.07 1.24
C LYS A 10 -10.84 0.33 1.70
N PRO A 11 -9.61 0.74 1.34
CA PRO A 11 -8.40 0.06 1.81
C PRO A 11 -8.22 0.16 3.34
N PHE A 12 -8.70 1.23 3.97
CA PHE A 12 -8.68 1.38 5.42
C PHE A 12 -9.54 0.30 6.10
N GLN A 13 -10.79 0.10 5.66
CA GLN A 13 -11.67 -0.92 6.22
C GLN A 13 -11.13 -2.34 5.98
N LEU A 14 -10.56 -2.61 4.80
CA LEU A 14 -9.99 -3.92 4.47
C LEU A 14 -8.78 -4.29 5.34
N MET A 15 -7.88 -3.33 5.59
CA MET A 15 -6.78 -3.53 6.53
C MET A 15 -7.26 -3.66 7.97
N LEU A 16 -8.27 -2.86 8.36
CA LEU A 16 -8.85 -2.93 9.70
C LEU A 16 -9.49 -4.32 9.96
N ALA A 17 -10.12 -4.89 8.94
CA ALA A 17 -10.67 -6.25 8.95
C ALA A 17 -9.60 -7.36 8.87
N GLY A 18 -8.34 -7.02 8.55
CA GLY A 18 -7.22 -7.96 8.44
C GLY A 18 -7.17 -8.75 7.13
N THR A 19 -8.05 -8.44 6.16
CA THR A 19 -8.06 -9.07 4.83
C THR A 19 -6.90 -8.55 3.96
N LYS A 20 -6.74 -7.23 3.90
CA LYS A 20 -5.60 -6.59 3.24
C LYS A 20 -4.39 -6.58 4.18
N THR A 21 -3.34 -7.28 3.80
CA THR A 21 -2.10 -7.46 4.58
C THR A 21 -0.88 -6.85 3.90
N VAL A 22 -1.01 -6.44 2.63
CA VAL A 22 0.05 -5.80 1.85
C VAL A 22 -0.41 -4.42 1.41
N GLU A 23 0.34 -3.39 1.80
CA GLU A 23 0.15 -2.02 1.34
C GLU A 23 1.06 -1.72 0.15
N ILE A 24 0.52 -1.07 -0.88
CA ILE A 24 1.26 -0.70 -2.10
C ILE A 24 1.37 0.81 -2.16
N ARG A 25 2.57 1.32 -2.45
CA ARG A 25 2.83 2.75 -2.65
C ARG A 25 3.86 2.98 -3.76
N LEU A 26 3.88 4.19 -4.29
CA LEU A 26 5.08 4.72 -4.95
C LEU A 26 6.22 4.75 -3.94
N ASN A 27 7.43 4.41 -4.38
CA ASN A 27 8.62 4.43 -3.52
C ASN A 27 9.21 5.85 -3.39
N ASP A 28 8.36 6.82 -3.07
CA ASP A 28 8.72 8.22 -2.83
C ASP A 28 9.70 8.35 -1.65
N GLU A 29 10.37 9.50 -1.51
CA GLU A 29 11.36 9.76 -0.45
C GLU A 29 10.83 9.43 0.97
N LYS A 30 9.55 9.71 1.22
CA LYS A 30 8.91 9.43 2.52
C LYS A 30 8.77 7.93 2.76
N ARG A 31 8.51 7.13 1.73
CA ARG A 31 8.33 5.67 1.83
C ARG A 31 9.66 4.93 1.79
N GLN A 32 10.71 5.53 1.23
CA GLN A 32 12.07 5.02 1.32
C GLN A 32 12.60 5.00 2.77
N ALA A 33 12.11 5.90 3.62
CA ALA A 33 12.48 5.94 5.04
C ALA A 33 11.87 4.82 5.89
N VAL A 34 10.88 4.08 5.38
CA VAL A 34 10.21 2.99 6.11
C VAL A 34 11.11 1.76 6.12
N GLN A 35 11.28 1.13 7.29
CA GLN A 35 12.09 -0.08 7.47
C GLN A 35 11.28 -1.21 8.11
N ASN A 36 11.78 -2.44 8.00
CA ASN A 36 11.21 -3.58 8.72
C ASN A 36 11.27 -3.34 10.24
N GLY A 37 10.19 -3.65 10.95
CA GLY A 37 10.02 -3.38 12.38
C GLY A 37 9.54 -1.96 12.71
N ASP A 38 9.39 -1.07 11.72
CA ASP A 38 8.73 0.22 11.94
C ASP A 38 7.23 0.06 12.11
N THR A 39 6.60 1.09 12.69
CA THR A 39 5.15 1.18 12.79
C THR A 39 4.60 2.25 11.86
N ILE A 40 3.40 2.02 11.32
CA ILE A 40 2.66 3.00 10.52
C ILE A 40 1.30 3.22 11.18
N GLN A 41 0.99 4.47 11.52
CA GLN A 41 -0.36 4.89 11.86
C GLN A 41 -1.09 5.30 10.59
N PHE A 42 -2.13 4.54 10.24
CA PHE A 42 -3.04 4.88 9.16
C PHE A 42 -4.24 5.64 9.70
N THR A 43 -4.57 6.75 9.04
CA THR A 43 -5.78 7.54 9.29
C THR A 43 -6.68 7.48 8.07
N ASN A 44 -7.99 7.30 8.28
CA ASN A 44 -8.96 7.33 7.20
C ASN A 44 -9.06 8.75 6.62
N LEU A 45 -9.00 8.87 5.29
CA LEU A 45 -9.13 10.13 4.58
C LEU A 45 -10.50 10.77 4.76
N GLU A 46 -11.55 9.96 4.82
CA GLU A 46 -12.95 10.40 4.93
C GLU A 46 -13.36 10.66 6.38
N ASN A 47 -12.72 10.01 7.35
CA ASN A 47 -12.97 10.19 8.77
C ASN A 47 -11.66 10.26 9.58
N ALA A 48 -11.21 11.47 9.88
CA ALA A 48 -9.94 11.68 10.58
C ALA A 48 -9.89 11.14 12.03
N ASP A 49 -11.05 10.86 12.63
CA ASP A 49 -11.13 10.27 13.98
C ASP A 49 -10.82 8.76 13.96
N GLN A 50 -10.89 8.13 12.78
CA GLN A 50 -10.54 6.73 12.61
C GLN A 50 -9.05 6.58 12.28
N SER A 51 -8.33 5.91 13.18
CA SER A 51 -6.96 5.46 12.91
C SER A 51 -6.64 4.14 13.60
N PHE A 52 -5.70 3.41 13.03
CA PHE A 52 -5.11 2.22 13.63
C PHE A 52 -3.61 2.17 13.31
N LYS A 53 -2.88 1.33 14.04
CA LYS A 53 -1.45 1.12 13.82
C LYS A 53 -1.18 -0.26 13.26
N VAL A 54 -0.13 -0.34 12.47
CA VAL A 54 0.42 -1.59 11.98
C VAL A 54 1.92 -1.61 12.19
N GLU A 55 2.49 -2.81 12.29
CA GLU A 55 3.91 -3.08 12.21
C GLU A 55 4.26 -3.51 10.79
N VAL A 56 5.39 -3.01 10.25
CA VAL A 56 5.95 -3.40 8.97
C VAL A 56 6.78 -4.67 9.16
N LEU A 57 6.28 -5.78 8.63
CA LEU A 57 6.96 -7.07 8.69
C LEU A 57 8.03 -7.21 7.59
N GLU A 58 7.73 -6.67 6.41
CA GLU A 58 8.59 -6.77 5.23
C GLU A 58 8.38 -5.57 4.30
N ARG A 59 9.47 -5.06 3.74
CA ARG A 59 9.51 -4.05 2.69
C ARG A 59 10.14 -4.66 1.43
N VAL A 60 9.43 -4.59 0.31
CA VAL A 60 9.95 -5.05 -1.00
C VAL A 60 9.83 -3.93 -2.01
N GLN A 61 10.93 -3.66 -2.73
CA GLN A 61 10.97 -2.68 -3.82
C GLN A 61 10.85 -3.39 -5.16
N PHE A 62 10.15 -2.75 -6.10
CA PHE A 62 9.94 -3.21 -7.46
C PHE A 62 10.25 -2.09 -8.45
N ASP A 63 10.68 -2.46 -9.65
CA ASP A 63 10.98 -1.48 -10.71
C ASP A 63 9.69 -0.90 -11.30
N SER A 64 8.55 -1.60 -11.16
CA SER A 64 7.24 -1.13 -11.61
C SER A 64 6.08 -1.65 -10.75
N PHE A 65 4.96 -0.93 -10.76
CA PHE A 65 3.68 -1.39 -10.26
C PHE A 65 3.22 -2.65 -10.98
N GLN A 66 3.54 -2.84 -12.26
CA GLN A 66 3.18 -4.04 -12.98
C GLN A 66 3.82 -5.29 -12.35
N GLU A 67 5.11 -5.23 -12.02
CA GLU A 67 5.79 -6.35 -11.36
C GLU A 67 5.25 -6.58 -9.96
N LEU A 68 5.06 -5.51 -9.19
CA LEU A 68 4.48 -5.58 -7.86
C LEU A 68 3.10 -6.26 -7.89
N LEU A 69 2.22 -5.85 -8.80
CA LEU A 69 0.85 -6.37 -8.90
C LEU A 69 0.75 -7.81 -9.41
N LYS A 70 1.82 -8.33 -10.05
CA LYS A 70 1.96 -9.74 -10.42
C LYS A 70 2.55 -10.58 -9.30
N TYR A 71 3.27 -9.96 -8.37
CA TYR A 71 3.93 -10.65 -7.26
C TYR A 71 2.94 -11.06 -6.16
N TYR A 72 1.88 -10.28 -5.94
CA TYR A 72 0.89 -10.52 -4.88
C TYR A 72 -0.47 -10.94 -5.42
N ASP A 73 -1.18 -11.73 -4.62
CA ASP A 73 -2.58 -12.08 -4.86
C ASP A 73 -3.50 -10.89 -4.58
N ASN A 74 -4.64 -10.83 -5.29
CA ASN A 74 -5.59 -9.73 -5.19
C ASN A 74 -6.11 -9.54 -3.75
N GLU A 75 -6.34 -10.63 -3.03
CA GLU A 75 -6.79 -10.61 -1.62
C GLU A 75 -5.78 -9.87 -0.72
N GLU A 76 -4.49 -10.21 -0.79
CA GLU A 76 -3.45 -9.62 0.05
C GLU A 76 -3.36 -8.10 -0.12
N ILE A 77 -3.59 -7.62 -1.33
CA ILE A 77 -3.55 -6.20 -1.69
C ILE A 77 -4.93 -5.52 -1.63
N GLY A 78 -5.98 -6.23 -1.19
CA GLY A 78 -7.33 -5.68 -1.00
C GLY A 78 -8.04 -5.28 -2.29
N VAL A 79 -7.77 -5.99 -3.38
CA VAL A 79 -8.40 -5.83 -4.69
C VAL A 79 -9.42 -6.96 -4.90
N PRO A 80 -10.56 -6.73 -5.57
CA PRO A 80 -11.49 -7.81 -5.92
C PRO A 80 -10.83 -8.98 -6.65
N GLU A 81 -11.27 -10.21 -6.39
CA GLU A 81 -10.65 -11.42 -6.96
C GLU A 81 -10.74 -11.48 -8.48
N ASP A 82 -11.82 -10.96 -9.06
CA ASP A 82 -12.11 -10.94 -10.49
C ASP A 82 -11.35 -9.85 -11.27
N TYR A 83 -10.66 -8.94 -10.57
CA TYR A 83 -9.92 -7.87 -11.20
C TYR A 83 -8.67 -8.36 -11.92
N GLN A 84 -8.57 -8.01 -13.19
CA GLN A 84 -7.41 -8.27 -14.02
C GLN A 84 -6.30 -7.24 -13.77
N LEU A 85 -5.06 -7.59 -14.16
CA LEU A 85 -3.90 -6.72 -14.03
C LEU A 85 -4.10 -5.33 -14.66
N SER A 86 -4.77 -5.25 -15.81
CA SER A 86 -5.05 -3.98 -16.49
C SER A 86 -5.96 -3.06 -15.67
N GLN A 87 -6.95 -3.61 -14.97
CA GLN A 87 -7.84 -2.84 -14.09
C GLN A 87 -7.10 -2.34 -12.86
N LYS A 88 -6.26 -3.20 -12.25
CA LYS A 88 -5.38 -2.83 -11.12
C LYS A 88 -4.44 -1.69 -11.49
N LEU A 89 -3.79 -1.77 -12.66
CA LEU A 89 -2.90 -0.71 -13.15
C LEU A 89 -3.67 0.59 -13.44
N ALA A 90 -4.86 0.50 -14.03
CA ALA A 90 -5.67 1.67 -14.30
C ALA A 90 -6.04 2.43 -13.01
N GLU A 91 -6.38 1.74 -11.93
CA GLU A 91 -6.64 2.37 -10.62
C GLU A 91 -5.38 3.01 -10.02
N ILE A 92 -4.22 2.35 -10.09
CA ILE A 92 -2.95 2.92 -9.62
C ILE A 92 -2.59 4.19 -10.39
N TYR A 93 -2.75 4.19 -11.72
CA TYR A 93 -2.42 5.34 -12.56
C TYR A 93 -3.40 6.51 -12.48
N GLN A 94 -4.49 6.37 -11.71
CA GLN A 94 -5.30 7.52 -11.28
C GLN A 94 -4.66 8.28 -10.11
N ILE A 95 -3.71 7.66 -9.40
CA ILE A 95 -3.07 8.19 -8.20
C ILE A 95 -1.63 8.61 -8.49
N TYR A 96 -0.89 7.82 -9.26
CA TYR A 96 0.51 8.05 -9.59
C TYR A 96 0.72 8.13 -11.10
N SER A 97 1.57 9.04 -11.54
CA SER A 97 1.96 9.12 -12.95
C SER A 97 3.00 8.04 -13.30
N GLN A 98 3.06 7.65 -14.57
CA GLN A 98 4.11 6.76 -15.07
C GLN A 98 5.50 7.41 -14.97
N ALA A 99 5.59 8.74 -15.02
CA ALA A 99 6.85 9.45 -14.83
C ALA A 99 7.37 9.28 -13.39
N GLU A 100 6.49 9.39 -12.40
CA GLU A 100 6.82 9.10 -11.00
C GLU A 100 7.22 7.64 -10.80
N GLU A 101 6.49 6.70 -11.40
CA GLU A 101 6.86 5.27 -11.36
C GLU A 101 8.27 5.04 -11.93
N LEU A 102 8.61 5.66 -13.07
CA LEU A 102 9.94 5.55 -13.67
C LEU A 102 11.05 6.18 -12.79
N GLU A 103 10.73 7.24 -12.05
CA GLU A 103 11.70 7.93 -11.19
C GLU A 103 11.93 7.17 -9.88
N TYR A 104 10.88 6.65 -9.25
CA TYR A 104 10.93 6.12 -7.89
C TYR A 104 10.82 4.60 -7.81
N GLY A 105 10.17 3.97 -8.80
CA GLY A 105 9.70 2.59 -8.71
C GLY A 105 8.52 2.45 -7.74
N ALA A 106 8.18 1.21 -7.43
CA ALA A 106 7.10 0.87 -6.51
C ALA A 106 7.63 0.17 -5.24
N VAL A 107 6.87 0.25 -4.15
CA VAL A 107 7.21 -0.42 -2.90
C VAL A 107 5.97 -1.06 -2.29
N SER A 108 6.15 -2.24 -1.71
CA SER A 108 5.16 -2.90 -0.88
C SER A 108 5.62 -2.94 0.58
N PHE A 109 4.65 -2.90 1.48
CA PHE A 109 4.84 -3.18 2.90
C PHE A 109 3.90 -4.30 3.30
N ARG A 110 4.44 -5.46 3.69
CA ARG A 110 3.66 -6.47 4.40
C ARG A 110 3.50 -6.01 5.83
N VAL A 111 2.27 -5.96 6.32
CA VAL A 111 1.94 -5.34 7.58
C VAL A 111 1.07 -6.22 8.47
N LYS A 112 1.16 -6.00 9.78
CA LYS A 112 0.30 -6.64 10.77
C LYS A 112 -0.25 -5.60 11.73
N ARG A 113 -1.56 -5.62 11.97
CA ARG A 113 -2.22 -4.72 12.92
C ARG A 113 -1.76 -5.00 14.36
N ILE A 114 -1.55 -3.94 15.12
CA ILE A 114 -1.12 -3.95 16.54
C ILE A 114 -2.10 -3.18 17.43
#